data_AF-A0A2V8GRA2-F1
#
_entry.id   AF-A0A2V8GRA2-F1
#
_cell.length_a   1.000
_cell.length_b   1.000
_cell.length_c   1.000
_cell.angle_alpha   90.00
_cell.angle_beta   90.00
_cell.angle_gamma   90.00
#
_symmetry.space_group_name_H-M   'P 1'
#
loop_
_entity.id
_entity.type
_entity.pdbx_description
1 polymer ?
#
loop_
_entity_poly.entity_id
_entity_poly.type
_entity_poly.pdbx_seq_one_letter_code
_entity_poly.pdbx_strand_id
1 'polypeptide(L)'
;MLGCAAMFGSEILDVAIGVMFVFLLVSLIASAVREGIEAWMKSRATHLEQGIRELLHDPRATGLARSLYEHPMVSVLYHGTYEPIDTITWWTTALTRNKKLPSYIPSRNFALALMDMVVRGPVVDAGSSHADSGVISTEQLRSNIGRLGNPAVQRVLLTALDSAQGDLETVQKNIEAWYDAAMERVSGWYKRSTQALLFAIGLAAAAALNVNAIT
;
A
#
# COMPACT_ATOMS: atom_id res chain seq x y z
N MET A 1 7.90 47.39 42.90
CA MET A 1 9.31 47.26 42.49
C MET A 1 9.34 46.50 41.18
N LEU A 2 9.61 47.22 40.08
CA LEU A 2 9.78 46.65 38.75
C LEU A 2 11.07 45.81 38.72
N GLY A 3 10.95 44.54 38.36
CA GLY A 3 12.07 43.67 38.01
C GLY A 3 11.88 43.17 36.59
N CYS A 4 12.07 44.06 35.61
CA CYS A 4 12.14 43.68 34.20
C CYS A 4 13.49 42.98 34.01
N ALA A 5 13.49 41.65 34.09
CA ALA A 5 14.66 40.86 33.74
C ALA A 5 14.80 40.85 32.20
N ALA A 6 15.37 41.92 31.65
CA ALA A 6 15.95 41.89 30.32
C ALA A 6 17.20 41.00 30.41
N MET A 7 17.13 39.76 29.88
CA MET A 7 18.24 38.80 30.03
C MET A 7 19.44 39.14 29.13
N PHE A 8 19.28 39.95 28.08
CA PHE A 8 20.38 40.54 27.32
C PHE A 8 19.97 41.93 26.84
N GLY A 9 20.76 42.96 27.17
CA GLY A 9 20.39 44.38 27.05
C GLY A 9 20.20 44.97 25.63
N SER A 10 19.60 44.24 24.68
CA SER A 10 19.11 44.77 23.42
C SER A 10 17.78 44.10 23.08
N GLU A 11 16.69 44.87 23.08
CA GLU A 11 15.35 44.36 22.72
C GLU A 11 15.34 43.67 21.35
N ILE A 12 16.24 44.10 20.45
CA ILE A 12 16.41 43.52 19.12
C ILE A 12 16.96 42.09 19.20
N LEU A 13 17.84 41.81 20.16
CA LEU A 13 18.43 40.48 20.34
C LEU A 13 17.39 39.49 20.86
N ASP A 14 16.56 39.88 21.82
CA ASP A 14 15.49 39.04 22.36
C ASP A 14 14.43 38.73 21.29
N VAL A 15 14.05 39.72 20.47
CA VAL A 15 13.16 39.51 19.31
C VAL A 15 13.80 38.59 18.29
N ALA A 16 15.09 38.75 17.99
CA ALA A 16 15.80 37.90 17.03
C ALA A 16 15.85 36.43 17.49
N ILE A 17 16.10 36.19 18.78
CA ILE A 17 16.11 34.85 19.37
C ILE A 17 14.70 34.23 19.32
N GLY A 18 13.65 35.00 19.65
CA GLY A 18 12.26 34.53 19.57
C GLY A 18 11.85 34.14 18.15
N VAL A 19 12.19 34.97 17.17
CA VAL A 19 11.90 34.69 15.75
C VAL A 19 12.68 33.46 15.27
N MET A 20 13.96 33.33 15.63
CA MET A 20 14.76 32.14 15.32
C MET A 20 14.14 30.87 15.89
N PHE A 21 13.67 30.91 17.14
CA PHE A 21 13.01 29.77 17.77
C PHE A 21 11.71 29.39 17.06
N VAL A 22 10.86 30.36 16.70
CA VAL A 22 9.62 30.11 15.93
C VAL A 22 9.92 29.44 14.59
N PHE A 23 10.94 29.91 13.85
CA PHE A 23 11.31 29.30 12.57
C PHE A 23 11.86 27.87 12.73
N LEU A 24 12.63 27.61 13.78
CA LEU A 24 13.09 26.26 14.10
C LEU A 24 11.93 25.32 14.40
N LEU A 25 10.93 25.78 15.17
CA LEU A 25 9.72 25.00 15.46
C LEU A 25 8.91 24.67 14.22
N VAL A 26 8.66 25.66 13.36
CA VAL A 26 7.93 25.46 12.10
C VAL A 26 8.69 24.46 11.21
N SER A 27 10.02 24.55 11.16
CA SER A 27 10.86 23.62 10.38
C SER A 27 10.79 22.18 10.91
N LEU A 28 10.82 22.01 12.24
CA LEU A 28 10.69 20.69 12.87
C LEU A 28 9.30 20.09 12.60
N ILE A 29 8.24 20.87 12.75
CA ILE A 29 6.86 20.43 12.45
C ILE A 29 6.74 20.06 10.97
N ALA A 30 7.27 20.88 10.06
CA ALA A 30 7.25 20.59 8.63
C ALA A 30 7.99 19.28 8.29
N SER A 31 9.14 19.02 8.91
CA SER A 31 9.87 17.75 8.74
C SER A 31 9.06 16.56 9.28
N ALA A 32 8.50 16.68 10.49
CA ALA A 32 7.69 15.62 11.09
C ALA A 32 6.44 15.30 10.26
N VAL A 33 5.78 16.32 9.70
CA VAL A 33 4.64 16.15 8.78
C VAL A 33 5.09 15.42 7.51
N ARG A 34 6.20 15.85 6.89
CA ARG A 34 6.74 15.20 5.68
C ARG A 34 7.10 13.75 5.94
N GLU A 35 7.85 13.48 7.01
CA GLU A 35 8.25 12.14 7.43
C GLU A 35 7.02 11.28 7.73
N GLY A 36 6.00 11.84 8.38
CA GLY A 36 4.72 11.17 8.61
C GLY A 36 4.01 10.78 7.32
N ILE A 37 3.97 11.67 6.33
CA ILE A 37 3.38 11.39 5.00
C ILE A 37 4.15 10.30 4.28
N GLU A 38 5.49 10.36 4.26
CA GLU A 38 6.33 9.35 3.62
C GLU A 38 6.24 7.99 4.30
N ALA A 39 6.21 7.96 5.62
CA ALA A 39 6.00 6.75 6.41
C ALA A 39 4.64 6.12 6.12
N TRP A 40 3.59 6.94 6.05
CA TRP A 40 2.25 6.49 5.69
C TRP A 40 2.19 5.91 4.27
N MET A 41 2.78 6.58 3.28
CA MET A 41 2.78 6.11 1.89
C MET A 41 3.55 4.80 1.71
N LYS A 42 4.74 4.67 2.33
CA LYS A 42 5.53 3.42 2.30
C LYS A 42 4.81 2.28 3.00
N SER A 43 4.22 2.56 4.15
CA SER A 43 3.46 1.59 4.92
C SER A 43 2.24 1.09 4.15
N ARG A 44 1.56 1.95 3.39
CA ARG A 44 0.46 1.56 2.50
C ARG A 44 0.88 0.54 1.44
N ALA A 45 2.02 0.75 0.78
CA ALA A 45 2.55 -0.20 -0.20
C ALA A 45 2.85 -1.56 0.42
N THR A 46 3.39 -1.56 1.65
CA THR A 46 3.64 -2.80 2.40
C THR A 46 2.36 -3.56 2.72
N HIS A 47 1.31 -2.87 3.15
CA HIS A 47 0.04 -3.50 3.47
C HIS A 47 -0.69 -4.04 2.26
N LEU A 48 -0.65 -3.30 1.15
CA LEU A 48 -1.20 -3.78 -0.12
C LEU A 48 -0.55 -5.12 -0.51
N GLU A 49 0.76 -5.20 -0.37
CA GLU A 49 1.54 -6.37 -0.71
C GLU A 49 1.22 -7.56 0.19
N GLN A 50 1.20 -7.36 1.49
CA GLN A 50 0.77 -8.38 2.45
C GLN A 50 -0.68 -8.82 2.20
N GLY A 51 -1.58 -7.87 1.94
CA GLY A 51 -2.98 -8.14 1.63
C GLY A 51 -3.15 -9.00 0.39
N ILE A 52 -2.37 -8.74 -0.66
CA ILE A 52 -2.38 -9.55 -1.89
C ILE A 52 -1.83 -10.95 -1.65
N ARG A 53 -0.77 -11.11 -0.83
CA ARG A 53 -0.28 -12.44 -0.45
C ARG A 53 -1.32 -13.26 0.28
N GLU A 54 -2.00 -12.64 1.25
CA GLU A 54 -3.08 -13.29 2.00
C GLU A 54 -4.25 -13.63 1.08
N LEU A 55 -4.65 -12.68 0.22
CA LEU A 55 -5.74 -12.84 -0.75
C LEU A 55 -5.50 -13.99 -1.71
N LEU A 56 -4.27 -14.10 -2.22
CA LEU A 56 -3.87 -15.14 -3.16
C LEU A 56 -3.38 -16.42 -2.47
N HIS A 57 -3.49 -16.54 -1.14
CA HIS A 57 -2.99 -17.69 -0.39
C HIS A 57 -1.52 -18.05 -0.69
N ASP A 58 -0.68 -17.03 -0.92
CA ASP A 58 0.75 -17.16 -1.24
C ASP A 58 1.60 -16.41 -0.20
N PRO A 59 1.76 -16.96 1.02
CA PRO A 59 2.43 -16.26 2.12
C PRO A 59 3.91 -15.98 1.85
N ARG A 60 4.55 -16.74 0.95
CA ARG A 60 5.97 -16.58 0.59
C ARG A 60 6.18 -15.69 -0.63
N ALA A 61 5.11 -15.28 -1.32
CA ALA A 61 5.21 -14.49 -2.55
C ALA A 61 6.13 -15.12 -3.61
N THR A 62 6.06 -16.44 -3.76
CA THR A 62 6.86 -17.20 -4.73
C THR A 62 6.04 -17.75 -5.89
N GLY A 63 4.71 -17.74 -5.76
CA GLY A 63 3.79 -18.26 -6.77
C GLY A 63 2.95 -17.14 -7.39
N LEU A 64 1.63 -17.22 -7.21
CA LEU A 64 0.68 -16.32 -7.87
C LEU A 64 0.87 -14.84 -7.52
N ALA A 65 1.29 -14.51 -6.30
CA ALA A 65 1.48 -13.12 -5.93
C ALA A 65 2.61 -12.49 -6.74
N ARG A 66 3.72 -13.23 -6.92
CA ARG A 66 4.84 -12.80 -7.75
C ARG A 66 4.43 -12.61 -9.20
N SER A 67 3.77 -13.61 -9.75
CA SER A 67 3.22 -13.58 -11.12
C SER A 67 2.31 -12.38 -11.35
N LEU A 68 1.44 -12.06 -10.39
CA LEU A 68 0.56 -10.89 -10.45
C LEU A 68 1.35 -9.58 -10.47
N TYR A 69 2.37 -9.44 -9.61
CA TYR A 69 3.19 -8.21 -9.56
C TYR A 69 4.08 -8.04 -10.79
N GLU A 70 4.51 -9.13 -11.41
CA GLU A 70 5.30 -9.12 -12.65
C GLU A 70 4.42 -8.92 -13.90
N HIS A 71 3.09 -9.02 -13.77
CA HIS A 71 2.12 -8.87 -14.86
C HIS A 71 2.11 -7.44 -15.45
N PRO A 72 2.02 -7.24 -16.79
CA PRO A 72 2.04 -5.93 -17.43
C PRO A 72 1.01 -4.91 -16.92
N MET A 73 -0.18 -5.36 -16.51
CA MET A 73 -1.22 -4.47 -15.94
C MET A 73 -0.89 -3.93 -14.54
N VAL A 74 0.06 -4.56 -13.83
CA VAL A 74 0.43 -4.24 -12.45
C VAL A 74 1.85 -3.68 -12.38
N SER A 75 2.79 -4.23 -13.15
CA SER A 75 4.18 -3.80 -13.17
C SER A 75 4.37 -2.34 -13.60
N VAL A 76 3.47 -1.81 -14.44
CA VAL A 76 3.46 -0.38 -14.83
C VAL A 76 3.17 0.56 -13.66
N LEU A 77 2.54 0.08 -12.58
CA LEU A 77 2.20 0.91 -11.42
C LEU A 77 3.41 1.19 -10.52
N TYR A 78 4.55 0.56 -10.78
CA TYR A 78 5.76 0.72 -9.99
C TYR A 78 7.03 0.57 -10.84
N HIS A 79 8.19 0.81 -10.24
CA HIS A 79 9.45 0.78 -10.98
C HIS A 79 10.37 -0.29 -10.41
N GLY A 80 10.89 -1.16 -11.27
CA GLY A 80 11.84 -2.21 -10.91
C GLY A 80 11.20 -3.60 -10.92
N THR A 81 11.90 -4.56 -10.31
CA THR A 81 11.43 -5.94 -10.17
C THR A 81 10.69 -6.13 -8.86
N TYR A 82 9.72 -7.04 -8.86
CA TYR A 82 9.05 -7.43 -7.62
C TYR A 82 10.02 -8.11 -6.66
N GLU A 83 10.15 -7.53 -5.47
CA GLU A 83 10.87 -8.11 -4.35
C GLU A 83 9.91 -8.30 -3.17
N PRO A 84 9.73 -9.53 -2.68
CA PRO A 84 8.87 -9.75 -1.54
C PRO A 84 9.39 -8.98 -0.31
N ILE A 85 8.47 -8.32 0.38
CA ILE A 85 8.69 -7.75 1.70
C ILE A 85 8.87 -8.88 2.72
N ASP A 86 9.95 -8.84 3.47
CA ASP A 86 10.18 -9.71 4.63
C ASP A 86 9.61 -9.03 5.88
N THR A 87 8.72 -9.74 6.58
CA THR A 87 7.98 -9.24 7.75
C THR A 87 8.87 -9.16 9.00
N ILE A 88 10.01 -9.84 9.04
CA ILE A 88 10.91 -9.86 10.21
C ILE A 88 11.78 -8.59 10.26
N THR A 89 12.10 -8.00 9.11
CA THR A 89 12.98 -6.84 8.95
C THR A 89 12.24 -5.52 8.75
N TRP A 90 10.94 -5.41 9.11
CA TRP A 90 10.17 -4.16 8.94
C TRP A 90 10.84 -2.95 9.62
N TRP A 91 11.43 -3.15 10.81
CA TRP A 91 12.12 -2.10 11.56
C TRP A 91 13.47 -1.70 10.95
N THR A 92 14.18 -2.62 10.28
CA THR A 92 15.41 -2.29 9.52
C THR A 92 15.09 -1.70 8.14
N THR A 93 13.99 -2.09 7.51
CA THR A 93 13.55 -1.59 6.20
C THR A 93 13.10 -0.13 6.28
N ALA A 94 12.65 0.32 7.45
CA ALA A 94 12.43 1.74 7.73
C ALA A 94 13.72 2.58 7.61
N LEU A 95 14.88 1.98 7.89
CA LEU A 95 16.21 2.59 7.76
C LEU A 95 16.88 2.29 6.41
N THR A 96 16.55 1.17 5.75
CA THR A 96 17.17 0.75 4.49
C THR A 96 16.17 0.57 3.35
N ARG A 97 16.35 1.44 2.34
CA ARG A 97 15.95 1.35 0.94
C ARG A 97 14.49 1.65 0.55
N ASN A 98 14.46 2.51 -0.46
CA ASN A 98 13.36 2.94 -1.31
C ASN A 98 12.76 1.75 -2.09
N LYS A 99 11.99 0.88 -1.42
CA LYS A 99 11.21 -0.17 -2.12
C LYS A 99 10.04 0.49 -2.85
N LYS A 100 10.13 0.52 -4.17
CA LYS A 100 9.14 1.12 -5.06
C LYS A 100 8.05 0.08 -5.36
N LEU A 101 7.29 -0.33 -4.35
CA LEU A 101 6.06 -1.08 -4.58
C LEU A 101 4.90 -0.09 -4.76
N PRO A 102 3.84 -0.45 -5.52
CA PRO A 102 2.73 0.45 -5.73
C PRO A 102 1.99 0.68 -4.41
N SER A 103 1.60 1.93 -4.15
CA SER A 103 0.79 2.27 -2.96
C SER A 103 -0.66 1.82 -3.11
N TYR A 104 -1.12 1.55 -4.33
CA TYR A 104 -2.45 1.06 -4.63
C TYR A 104 -2.46 0.36 -6.00
N ILE A 105 -3.24 -0.71 -6.14
CA ILE A 105 -3.52 -1.35 -7.41
C ILE A 105 -5.03 -1.15 -7.68
N PRO A 106 -5.41 -0.53 -8.80
CA PRO A 106 -6.82 -0.44 -9.18
C PRO A 106 -7.44 -1.83 -9.29
N SER A 107 -8.63 -2.01 -8.71
CA SER A 107 -9.37 -3.30 -8.73
C SER A 107 -9.55 -3.83 -10.15
N ARG A 108 -9.83 -2.93 -11.11
CA ARG A 108 -9.91 -3.26 -12.53
C ARG A 108 -8.62 -3.86 -13.10
N ASN A 109 -7.47 -3.29 -12.79
CA ASN A 109 -6.18 -3.81 -13.27
C ASN A 109 -5.88 -5.18 -12.65
N PHE A 110 -6.22 -5.35 -11.37
CA PHE A 110 -6.11 -6.63 -10.68
C PHE A 110 -7.00 -7.70 -11.33
N ALA A 111 -8.28 -7.39 -11.57
CA ALA A 111 -9.22 -8.33 -12.16
C ALA A 111 -8.83 -8.73 -13.58
N LEU A 112 -8.42 -7.77 -14.41
CA LEU A 112 -7.91 -8.03 -15.75
C LEU A 112 -6.64 -8.88 -15.72
N ALA A 113 -5.69 -8.57 -14.84
CA ALA A 113 -4.47 -9.37 -14.69
C ALA A 113 -4.79 -10.81 -14.26
N LEU A 114 -5.72 -10.98 -13.32
CA LEU A 114 -6.08 -12.31 -12.84
C LEU A 114 -6.82 -13.13 -13.91
N MET A 115 -7.76 -12.53 -14.64
CA MET A 115 -8.42 -13.17 -15.78
C MET A 115 -7.42 -13.53 -16.88
N ASP A 116 -6.46 -12.66 -17.15
CA ASP A 116 -5.38 -12.93 -18.10
C ASP A 116 -4.53 -14.11 -17.68
N MET A 117 -4.11 -14.15 -16.40
CA MET A 117 -3.34 -15.25 -15.84
C MET A 117 -4.07 -16.59 -15.88
N VAL A 118 -5.40 -16.59 -15.82
CA VAL A 118 -6.21 -17.80 -16.04
C VAL A 118 -6.14 -18.24 -17.49
N VAL A 119 -6.33 -17.33 -18.45
CA VAL A 119 -6.40 -17.67 -19.88
C VAL A 119 -5.03 -18.00 -20.46
N ARG A 120 -4.02 -17.18 -20.15
CA ARG A 120 -2.68 -17.22 -20.76
C ARG A 120 -1.61 -17.83 -19.86
N GLY A 121 -1.95 -18.09 -18.60
CA GLY A 121 -1.04 -18.67 -17.60
C GLY A 121 -0.40 -17.59 -16.71
N PRO A 122 0.09 -17.98 -15.52
CA PRO A 122 0.63 -17.03 -14.55
C PRO A 122 2.03 -16.50 -14.89
N VAL A 123 2.76 -17.11 -15.82
CA VAL A 123 4.11 -16.67 -16.21
C VAL A 123 4.01 -15.85 -17.50
N VAL A 124 4.59 -14.66 -17.48
CA VAL A 124 4.68 -13.81 -18.67
C VAL A 124 5.90 -14.26 -19.48
N ASP A 125 5.67 -14.94 -20.59
CA ASP A 125 6.71 -15.45 -21.48
C ASP A 125 6.33 -15.24 -22.97
N ALA A 126 7.21 -15.66 -23.88
CA ALA A 126 6.94 -15.55 -25.31
C ALA A 126 5.70 -16.38 -25.73
N GLY A 127 5.33 -17.40 -24.95
CA GLY A 127 4.17 -18.25 -25.15
C GLY A 127 2.84 -17.60 -24.76
N SER A 128 2.83 -16.75 -23.74
CA SER A 128 1.64 -16.01 -23.31
C SER A 128 1.30 -14.82 -24.22
N SER A 129 2.18 -14.44 -25.15
CA SER A 129 2.00 -13.30 -26.06
C SER A 129 1.55 -13.67 -27.48
N HIS A 130 1.09 -14.91 -27.71
CA HIS A 130 0.64 -15.34 -29.04
C HIS A 130 -0.73 -14.78 -29.41
N ALA A 131 -0.90 -14.36 -30.67
CA ALA A 131 -2.18 -13.85 -31.19
C ALA A 131 -3.33 -14.88 -31.16
N ASP A 132 -2.98 -16.17 -31.05
CA ASP A 132 -3.90 -17.30 -30.88
C ASP A 132 -4.26 -17.58 -29.41
N SER A 133 -3.70 -16.83 -28.46
CA SER A 133 -4.09 -16.93 -27.06
C SER A 133 -5.53 -16.38 -26.93
N GLY A 134 -6.45 -17.31 -26.67
CA GLY A 134 -7.87 -17.14 -26.87
C GLY A 134 -8.51 -15.89 -26.26
N VAL A 135 -9.65 -15.50 -26.83
CA VAL A 135 -10.47 -14.38 -26.34
C VAL A 135 -10.91 -14.67 -24.92
N ILE A 136 -10.62 -13.74 -23.99
CA ILE A 136 -11.11 -13.81 -22.61
C ILE A 136 -12.63 -14.00 -22.66
N SER A 137 -13.07 -15.20 -22.31
CA SER A 137 -14.46 -15.63 -22.37
C SER A 137 -14.73 -16.53 -21.17
N THR A 138 -15.99 -16.58 -20.75
CA THR A 138 -16.39 -17.33 -19.54
C THR A 138 -16.07 -18.82 -19.64
N GLU A 139 -16.16 -19.41 -20.84
CA GLU A 139 -15.79 -20.80 -21.10
C GLU A 139 -14.27 -21.04 -21.03
N GLN A 140 -13.48 -20.12 -21.58
CA GLN A 140 -12.02 -20.20 -21.49
C GLN A 140 -11.51 -19.98 -20.07
N LEU A 141 -12.16 -19.10 -19.30
CA LEU A 141 -11.84 -18.90 -17.89
C LEU A 141 -12.13 -20.18 -17.09
N ARG A 142 -13.28 -20.82 -17.33
CA ARG A 142 -13.65 -22.07 -16.64
C ARG A 142 -12.72 -23.22 -16.99
N SER A 143 -12.39 -23.42 -18.26
CA SER A 143 -11.51 -24.51 -18.70
C SER A 143 -10.06 -24.34 -18.27
N ASN A 144 -9.56 -23.11 -18.17
CA ASN A 144 -8.16 -22.83 -17.84
C ASN A 144 -7.90 -22.50 -16.37
N ILE A 145 -8.93 -22.44 -15.51
CA ILE A 145 -8.80 -22.11 -14.08
C ILE A 145 -7.78 -22.99 -13.33
N GLY A 146 -7.63 -24.26 -13.78
CA GLY A 146 -6.67 -25.22 -13.28
C GLY A 146 -5.21 -24.74 -13.37
N ARG A 147 -4.88 -23.89 -14.35
CA ARG A 147 -3.51 -23.39 -14.63
C ARG A 147 -2.93 -22.55 -13.50
N LEU A 148 -3.76 -21.95 -12.66
CA LEU A 148 -3.30 -21.13 -11.53
C LEU A 148 -2.59 -21.95 -10.45
N GLY A 149 -2.85 -23.26 -10.36
CA GLY A 149 -2.23 -24.12 -9.34
C GLY A 149 -2.58 -23.74 -7.89
N ASN A 150 -3.63 -22.92 -7.68
CA ASN A 150 -4.03 -22.42 -6.37
C ASN A 150 -5.52 -22.69 -6.11
N PRO A 151 -5.86 -23.69 -5.27
CA PRO A 151 -7.24 -24.13 -5.08
C PRO A 151 -8.12 -23.08 -4.40
N ALA A 152 -7.56 -22.19 -3.57
CA ALA A 152 -8.33 -21.15 -2.91
C ALA A 152 -8.80 -20.08 -3.90
N VAL A 153 -7.87 -19.56 -4.72
CA VAL A 153 -8.19 -18.58 -5.77
C VAL A 153 -9.11 -19.19 -6.82
N GLN A 154 -8.87 -20.44 -7.21
CA GLN A 154 -9.75 -21.17 -8.15
C GLN A 154 -11.20 -21.20 -7.66
N ARG A 155 -11.44 -21.48 -6.38
CA ARG A 155 -12.80 -21.55 -5.82
C ARG A 155 -13.51 -20.20 -5.85
N VAL A 156 -12.78 -19.12 -5.57
CA VAL A 156 -13.34 -17.76 -5.67
C VAL A 156 -13.71 -17.42 -7.11
N LEU A 157 -12.81 -17.70 -8.06
CA LEU A 157 -13.05 -17.45 -9.48
C LEU A 157 -14.22 -18.27 -10.03
N LEU A 158 -14.37 -19.54 -9.62
CA LEU A 158 -15.54 -20.35 -9.96
C LEU A 158 -16.83 -19.72 -9.43
N THR A 159 -16.82 -19.20 -8.20
CA THR A 159 -17.98 -18.51 -7.62
C THR A 159 -18.33 -17.23 -8.41
N ALA A 160 -17.33 -16.48 -8.85
CA ALA A 160 -17.51 -15.30 -9.69
C ALA A 160 -18.06 -15.66 -11.09
N LEU A 161 -17.64 -16.79 -11.65
CA LEU A 161 -18.13 -17.32 -12.93
C LEU A 161 -19.57 -17.84 -12.84
N ASP A 162 -19.90 -18.57 -11.79
CA ASP A 162 -21.23 -19.16 -11.59
C ASP A 162 -22.30 -18.09 -11.36
N SER A 163 -21.95 -17.01 -10.65
CA SER A 163 -22.85 -15.87 -10.41
C SER A 163 -23.08 -14.98 -11.63
N ALA A 164 -22.18 -15.02 -12.63
CA ALA A 164 -22.22 -14.12 -13.79
C ALA A 164 -23.06 -14.63 -14.97
N GLN A 165 -23.59 -15.86 -14.92
CA GLN A 165 -24.47 -16.44 -15.94
C GLN A 165 -23.95 -16.31 -17.40
N GLY A 166 -22.64 -16.29 -17.59
CA GLY A 166 -22.01 -16.18 -18.91
C GLY A 166 -21.63 -14.75 -19.34
N ASP A 167 -21.99 -13.71 -18.59
CA ASP A 167 -21.57 -12.34 -18.85
C ASP A 167 -20.17 -12.04 -18.31
N LEU A 168 -19.24 -11.74 -19.20
CA LEU A 168 -17.85 -11.45 -18.85
C LEU A 168 -17.72 -10.16 -18.01
N GLU A 169 -18.54 -9.14 -18.26
CA GLU A 169 -18.47 -7.89 -17.52
C GLU A 169 -18.85 -8.13 -16.05
N THR A 170 -19.87 -8.94 -15.81
CA THR A 170 -20.26 -9.36 -14.46
C THR A 170 -19.19 -10.20 -13.78
N VAL A 171 -18.51 -11.12 -14.49
CA VAL A 171 -17.36 -11.87 -13.93
C VAL A 171 -16.28 -10.90 -13.46
N GLN A 172 -15.90 -9.94 -14.31
CA GLN A 172 -14.90 -8.94 -13.95
C GLN A 172 -15.31 -8.15 -12.70
N LYS A 173 -16.55 -7.64 -12.65
CA LYS A 173 -17.07 -6.89 -11.49
C LYS A 173 -17.07 -7.72 -10.21
N ASN A 174 -17.38 -9.02 -10.30
CA ASN A 174 -17.34 -9.90 -9.13
C ASN A 174 -15.91 -10.09 -8.59
N ILE A 175 -14.91 -10.18 -9.48
CA ILE A 175 -13.50 -10.24 -9.10
C ILE A 175 -13.04 -8.91 -8.50
N GLU A 176 -13.45 -7.79 -9.09
CA GLU A 176 -13.18 -6.45 -8.54
C GLU A 176 -13.76 -6.30 -7.13
N ALA A 177 -15.02 -6.68 -6.93
CA ALA A 177 -15.68 -6.63 -5.63
C ALA A 177 -15.00 -7.53 -4.58
N TRP A 178 -14.56 -8.72 -4.98
CA TRP A 178 -13.79 -9.62 -4.11
C TRP A 178 -12.47 -8.99 -3.66
N TYR A 179 -11.74 -8.38 -4.61
CA TYR A 179 -10.50 -7.67 -4.31
C TYR A 179 -10.74 -6.49 -3.37
N ASP A 180 -11.74 -5.65 -3.65
CA ASP A 180 -12.05 -4.47 -2.85
C ASP A 180 -12.45 -4.84 -1.42
N ALA A 181 -13.28 -5.88 -1.24
CA ALA A 181 -13.64 -6.39 0.09
C ALA A 181 -12.43 -6.91 0.87
N ALA A 182 -11.48 -7.57 0.20
CA ALA A 182 -10.25 -8.03 0.82
C ALA A 182 -9.35 -6.85 1.23
N MET A 183 -9.20 -5.85 0.37
CA MET A 183 -8.37 -4.68 0.64
C MET A 183 -8.97 -3.78 1.73
N GLU A 184 -10.31 -3.68 1.81
CA GLU A 184 -10.98 -2.97 2.90
C GLU A 184 -10.63 -3.60 4.26
N ARG A 185 -10.68 -4.94 4.36
CA ARG A 185 -10.28 -5.68 5.56
C ARG A 185 -8.83 -5.44 5.96
N VAL A 186 -7.91 -5.48 4.99
CA VAL A 186 -6.47 -5.25 5.20
C VAL A 186 -6.20 -3.81 5.66
N SER A 187 -6.92 -2.84 5.09
CA SER A 187 -6.77 -1.42 5.44
C SER A 187 -7.38 -1.04 6.80
N GLY A 188 -8.36 -1.80 7.30
CA GLY A 188 -9.11 -1.49 8.53
C GLY A 188 -8.27 -1.56 9.81
N TRP A 189 -7.43 -2.58 9.96
CA TRP A 189 -6.51 -2.68 11.10
C TRP A 189 -5.48 -1.54 11.10
N TYR A 190 -5.07 -1.11 9.91
CA TYR A 190 -4.03 -0.10 9.73
C TYR A 190 -4.50 1.34 10.00
N LYS A 191 -5.75 1.69 9.65
CA LYS A 191 -6.31 3.02 9.98
C LYS A 191 -6.22 3.29 11.50
N ARG A 192 -6.37 2.24 12.31
CA ARG A 192 -6.24 2.30 13.78
C ARG A 192 -4.78 2.46 14.22
N SER A 193 -3.86 1.70 13.65
CA SER A 193 -2.42 1.79 13.97
C SER A 193 -1.80 3.14 13.59
N THR A 194 -2.17 3.69 12.43
CA THR A 194 -1.70 5.02 11.97
C THR A 194 -2.20 6.11 12.90
N GLN A 195 -3.47 6.05 13.29
CA GLN A 195 -4.06 7.03 14.20
C GLN A 195 -3.38 7.02 15.57
N ALA A 196 -2.99 5.84 16.08
CA ALA A 196 -2.23 5.72 17.33
C ALA A 196 -0.82 6.31 17.22
N LEU A 197 -0.12 6.08 16.10
CA LEU A 197 1.21 6.67 15.86
C LEU A 197 1.14 8.19 15.77
N LEU A 198 0.18 8.74 14.99
CA LEU A 198 -0.01 10.19 14.87
C LEU A 198 -0.37 10.83 16.22
N PHE A 199 -1.20 10.15 17.01
CA PHE A 199 -1.50 10.57 18.38
C PHE A 199 -0.24 10.60 19.25
N ALA A 200 0.60 9.56 19.20
CA ALA A 200 1.85 9.50 19.97
C ALA A 200 2.84 10.60 19.55
N ILE A 201 2.97 10.87 18.25
CA ILE A 201 3.81 11.97 17.74
C ILE A 201 3.28 13.32 18.22
N GLY A 202 1.96 13.55 18.12
CA GLY A 202 1.33 14.78 18.61
C GLY A 202 1.49 14.97 20.12
N LEU A 203 1.36 13.88 20.90
CA LEU A 203 1.60 13.88 22.34
C LEU A 203 3.05 14.21 22.68
N ALA A 204 4.01 13.58 21.99
CA ALA A 204 5.44 13.84 22.18
C ALA A 204 5.81 15.30 21.83
N ALA A 205 5.25 15.83 20.74
CA ALA A 205 5.41 17.23 20.37
C ALA A 205 4.84 18.17 21.45
N ALA A 206 3.64 17.91 21.96
CA ALA A 206 3.03 18.71 23.02
C ALA A 206 3.87 18.69 24.31
N ALA A 207 4.41 17.53 24.69
CA ALA A 207 5.27 17.38 25.86
C ALA A 207 6.63 18.10 25.68
N ALA A 208 7.28 17.96 24.53
CA ALA A 208 8.55 18.60 24.23
C ALA A 208 8.45 20.13 24.19
N LEU A 209 7.30 20.65 23.75
CA LEU A 209 7.01 22.08 23.67
C LEU A 209 6.51 22.67 25.00
N ASN A 210 6.30 21.85 26.03
CA ASN A 210 5.76 22.27 27.33
C ASN A 210 4.49 23.13 27.17
N VAL A 211 3.65 22.78 26.18
CA VAL A 211 2.42 23.52 25.85
C VAL A 211 1.41 23.28 26.96
N ASN A 212 1.41 24.16 27.95
CA ASN A 212 0.37 24.18 28.96
C ASN A 212 -0.83 24.94 28.40
N ALA A 213 -1.88 24.20 28.00
CA ALA A 213 -3.13 24.82 27.53
C ALA A 213 -3.92 25.50 28.66
N ILE A 214 -3.46 25.35 29.91
CA ILE A 214 -4.06 25.94 31.09
C ILE A 214 -3.06 26.94 31.67
N THR A 215 -3.43 28.21 31.56
CA THR A 215 -2.87 29.38 32.25
C THR A 215 -4.02 30.18 32.81
#